data_AF-M1DDY4-F1
#
_entry.id   AF-M1DDY4-F1
#
_cell.length_a   1.000
_cell.length_b   1.000
_cell.length_c   1.000
_cell.angle_alpha   90.00
_cell.angle_beta   90.00
_cell.angle_gamma   90.00
#
_symmetry.space_group_name_H-M   'P 1'
#
loop_
_entity.id
_entity.type
_entity.pdbx_description
1 polymer ?
#
loop_
_entity_poly.entity_id
_entity_poly.type
_entity_poly.pdbx_seq_one_letter_code
_entity_poly.pdbx_strand_id
1 'polypeptide(L)'
;MWLKFQSVLQPCPSHGMCDKTLLECFCRALGPENRSMANQLFEGGMLHHPYEFVATLLDGMVETNKEAQKKHKWDALVAQVDVLSKRVMGLEAQAKEKENHFFLHECRHRKNHGGVQNDEAFSLIQQKLEEQEKKLNEMKDNIKMLNETSATNSMTIQLQDAQITYLMTGRYPPFAEDSPNYG
;
A
#
# COMPACT_ATOMS: atom_id res chain seq x y z
N MET A 1 -26.37 16.76 -8.97
CA MET A 1 -27.42 17.68 -8.48
C MET A 1 -28.06 17.13 -7.21
N TRP A 2 -28.48 15.85 -7.20
CA TRP A 2 -28.94 15.12 -6.01
C TRP A 2 -28.01 15.26 -4.78
N LEU A 3 -26.72 14.94 -4.91
CA LEU A 3 -25.74 15.13 -3.82
C LEU A 3 -25.70 16.56 -3.25
N LYS A 4 -25.81 17.58 -4.13
CA LYS A 4 -25.82 18.99 -3.70
C LYS A 4 -27.10 19.32 -2.93
N PHE A 5 -28.23 18.75 -3.35
CA PHE A 5 -29.50 18.89 -2.68
C PHE A 5 -29.48 18.23 -1.29
N GLN A 6 -28.93 17.02 -1.16
CA GLN A 6 -28.75 16.34 0.12
C GLN A 6 -27.87 17.14 1.08
N SER A 7 -26.76 17.72 0.60
CA SER A 7 -25.89 18.55 1.45
C SER A 7 -26.56 19.82 1.98
N VAL A 8 -27.60 20.33 1.31
CA VAL A 8 -28.39 21.47 1.81
C VAL A 8 -29.37 21.03 2.91
N LEU A 9 -29.88 19.80 2.85
CA LEU A 9 -30.81 19.24 3.84
C LEU A 9 -30.10 18.71 5.11
N GLN A 10 -28.85 18.28 4.98
CA GLN A 10 -28.07 17.68 6.08
C GLN A 10 -28.04 18.49 7.39
N PRO A 11 -27.95 19.85 7.39
CA PRO A 11 -27.89 20.63 8.63
C PRO A 11 -29.22 20.70 9.42
N CYS A 12 -30.35 20.36 8.80
CA CYS A 12 -31.68 20.45 9.44
C CYS A 12 -32.51 19.19 9.15
N PRO A 13 -32.31 18.10 9.92
CA PRO A 13 -33.04 16.84 9.72
C PRO A 13 -34.55 16.99 9.95
N SER A 14 -34.94 17.90 10.84
CA SER A 14 -36.31 18.27 11.16
C SER A 14 -36.66 19.62 10.52
N HIS A 15 -36.44 19.73 9.21
CA HIS A 15 -36.74 20.93 8.41
C HIS A 15 -38.24 21.29 8.34
N GLY A 16 -39.13 20.46 8.90
CA GLY A 16 -40.57 20.73 9.01
C GLY A 16 -41.34 20.73 7.70
N MET A 17 -40.70 20.38 6.58
CA MET A 17 -41.35 20.24 5.27
C MET A 17 -41.83 18.81 5.10
N CYS A 18 -42.95 18.62 4.43
CA CYS A 18 -43.34 17.28 4.01
C CYS A 18 -42.53 16.83 2.79
N ASP A 19 -42.36 15.52 2.66
CA ASP A 19 -41.69 14.82 1.56
C ASP A 19 -42.08 15.31 0.17
N LYS A 20 -43.38 15.57 -0.03
CA LYS A 20 -43.89 16.10 -1.30
C LYS A 20 -43.30 17.47 -1.64
N THR A 21 -43.21 18.36 -0.66
CA THR A 21 -42.65 19.71 -0.85
C THR A 21 -41.15 19.64 -1.08
N LEU A 22 -40.42 18.75 -0.39
CA LEU A 22 -39.00 18.51 -0.67
C LEU A 22 -38.78 18.06 -2.11
N LEU A 23 -39.57 17.09 -2.57
CA LEU A 23 -39.44 16.55 -3.91
C LEU A 23 -39.81 17.60 -4.97
N GLU A 24 -40.81 18.43 -4.70
CA GLU A 24 -41.18 19.55 -5.55
C GLU A 24 -40.07 20.61 -5.64
N CYS A 25 -39.44 20.95 -4.51
CA CYS A 25 -38.26 21.82 -4.48
C CYS A 25 -37.13 21.24 -5.34
N PHE A 26 -36.85 19.94 -5.22
CA PHE A 26 -35.85 19.26 -6.04
C PHE A 26 -36.22 19.31 -7.53
N CYS A 27 -37.45 18.93 -7.91
CA CYS A 27 -37.97 19.02 -9.29
C CYS A 27 -37.81 20.41 -9.92
N ARG A 28 -38.15 21.45 -9.15
CA ARG A 28 -38.05 22.85 -9.59
C ARG A 28 -36.60 23.27 -9.80
N ALA A 29 -35.68 22.76 -8.99
CA ALA A 29 -34.24 23.00 -9.13
C ALA A 29 -33.60 22.23 -10.32
N LEU A 30 -34.28 21.22 -10.87
CA LEU A 30 -33.81 20.54 -12.08
C LEU A 30 -33.94 21.45 -13.31
N GLY A 31 -32.82 21.60 -14.04
CA GLY A 31 -32.81 22.17 -15.38
C GLY A 31 -33.61 21.30 -16.39
N PRO A 32 -33.94 21.83 -17.57
CA PRO A 32 -34.80 21.17 -18.56
C PRO A 32 -34.31 19.78 -18.97
N GLU A 33 -32.99 19.61 -19.14
CA GLU A 33 -32.34 18.34 -19.47
C GLU A 33 -32.53 17.30 -18.35
N ASN A 34 -32.23 17.67 -17.11
CA ASN A 34 -32.37 16.80 -15.94
C ASN A 34 -33.84 16.46 -15.66
N ARG A 35 -34.77 17.38 -15.96
CA ARG A 35 -36.20 17.12 -15.85
C ARG A 35 -36.69 16.10 -16.87
N SER A 36 -36.20 16.18 -18.11
CA SER A 36 -36.49 15.17 -19.13
C SER A 36 -36.02 13.78 -18.70
N MET A 37 -34.80 13.68 -18.15
CA MET A 37 -34.28 12.42 -17.62
C MET A 37 -35.09 11.91 -16.43
N ALA A 38 -35.45 12.78 -15.48
CA ALA A 38 -36.29 12.39 -14.34
C ALA A 38 -37.66 11.85 -14.79
N ASN A 39 -38.27 12.44 -15.82
CA ASN A 39 -39.55 11.96 -16.36
C ASN A 39 -39.43 10.59 -17.06
N GLN A 40 -38.25 10.27 -17.61
CA GLN A 40 -37.99 8.94 -18.18
C GLN A 40 -37.71 7.89 -17.10
N LEU A 41 -37.05 8.29 -16.02
CA LEU A 41 -36.71 7.41 -14.90
C LEU A 41 -37.91 7.05 -14.03
N PHE A 42 -38.87 7.97 -13.90
CA PHE A 42 -40.06 7.79 -13.09
C PHE A 42 -41.30 7.82 -13.99
N GLU A 43 -41.85 6.65 -14.30
CA GLU A 43 -43.12 6.55 -15.01
C GLU A 43 -44.22 7.29 -14.23
N GLY A 44 -45.00 8.13 -14.93
CA GLY A 44 -45.97 9.01 -14.30
C GLY A 44 -45.38 10.28 -13.68
N GLY A 45 -44.06 10.42 -13.59
CA GLY A 45 -43.36 11.59 -13.07
C GLY A 45 -42.94 11.44 -11.60
N MET A 46 -41.79 12.02 -11.26
CA MET A 46 -41.14 11.84 -9.96
C MET A 46 -42.04 12.21 -8.77
N LEU A 47 -42.88 13.24 -8.90
CA LEU A 47 -43.79 13.71 -7.84
C LEU A 47 -44.92 12.75 -7.47
N HIS A 48 -45.17 11.72 -8.29
CA HIS A 48 -46.18 10.70 -8.03
C HIS A 48 -45.65 9.55 -7.18
N HIS A 49 -44.33 9.51 -6.94
CA HIS A 49 -43.69 8.46 -6.15
C HIS A 49 -43.40 8.93 -4.72
N PRO A 50 -43.38 8.03 -3.73
CA PRO A 50 -42.93 8.33 -2.37
C PRO A 50 -41.49 8.87 -2.38
N TYR A 51 -41.19 9.82 -1.49
CA TYR A 51 -39.86 10.42 -1.40
C TYR A 51 -38.77 9.37 -1.14
N GLU A 52 -39.01 8.43 -0.22
CA GLU A 52 -38.06 7.37 0.11
C GLU A 52 -37.67 6.52 -1.10
N PHE A 53 -38.63 6.21 -1.98
CA PHE A 53 -38.39 5.46 -3.20
C PHE A 53 -37.50 6.25 -4.18
N VAL A 54 -37.83 7.53 -4.39
CA VAL A 54 -37.06 8.41 -5.27
C VAL A 54 -35.64 8.62 -4.72
N ALA A 55 -35.51 8.88 -3.43
CA ALA A 55 -34.23 9.11 -2.77
C ALA A 55 -33.33 7.87 -2.90
N THR A 56 -33.88 6.68 -2.61
CA THR A 56 -33.15 5.41 -2.73
C THR A 56 -32.65 5.18 -4.15
N LEU A 57 -33.48 5.44 -5.17
CA LEU A 57 -33.07 5.28 -6.56
C LEU A 57 -31.95 6.27 -6.94
N LEU A 58 -32.10 7.53 -6.56
CA LEU A 58 -31.10 8.57 -6.85
C LEU A 58 -29.76 8.32 -6.11
N ASP A 59 -29.81 7.82 -4.88
CA ASP A 59 -28.63 7.38 -4.13
C ASP A 59 -27.92 6.22 -4.83
N GLY A 60 -28.68 5.20 -5.26
CA GLY A 60 -28.15 4.08 -6.03
C GLY A 60 -27.45 4.54 -7.32
N MET A 61 -28.06 5.46 -8.07
CA MET A 61 -27.47 6.02 -9.29
C MET A 61 -26.18 6.79 -9.03
N VAL A 62 -26.13 7.56 -7.93
CA VAL A 62 -24.91 8.28 -7.55
C VAL A 62 -23.77 7.30 -7.24
N GLU A 63 -24.06 6.22 -6.52
CA GLU A 63 -23.06 5.19 -6.23
C GLU A 63 -22.60 4.46 -7.49
N THR A 64 -23.52 4.02 -8.35
CA THR A 64 -23.16 3.39 -9.64
C THR A 64 -22.30 4.30 -10.52
N ASN A 65 -22.60 5.61 -10.56
CA ASN A 65 -21.79 6.57 -11.31
C ASN A 65 -20.39 6.74 -10.69
N LYS A 66 -20.26 6.78 -9.35
CA LYS A 66 -18.94 6.80 -8.69
C LYS A 66 -18.13 5.55 -9.02
N GLU A 67 -18.75 4.37 -9.00
CA GLU A 67 -18.12 3.11 -9.37
C GLU A 67 -17.69 3.09 -10.83
N ALA A 68 -18.56 3.53 -11.75
CA ALA A 68 -18.23 3.62 -13.17
C ALA A 68 -17.05 4.56 -13.43
N GLN A 69 -16.99 5.71 -12.74
CA GLN A 69 -15.85 6.63 -12.83
C GLN A 69 -14.55 6.01 -12.30
N LYS A 70 -14.62 5.29 -11.16
CA LYS A 70 -13.45 4.57 -10.63
C LYS A 70 -12.99 3.51 -11.63
N LYS A 71 -13.90 2.72 -12.18
CA LYS A 71 -13.61 1.70 -13.19
C LYS A 71 -12.94 2.30 -14.41
N HIS A 72 -13.50 3.37 -14.97
CA HIS A 72 -12.88 4.07 -16.11
C HIS A 72 -11.46 4.56 -15.80
N LYS A 73 -11.22 5.11 -14.60
CA LYS A 73 -9.86 5.50 -14.17
C LYS A 73 -8.92 4.29 -14.08
N TRP A 74 -9.38 3.17 -13.55
CA TRP A 74 -8.62 1.93 -13.50
C TRP A 74 -8.29 1.40 -14.90
N ASP A 75 -9.27 1.37 -15.81
CA ASP A 75 -9.08 0.92 -17.19
C ASP A 75 -8.02 1.80 -17.90
N ALA A 76 -8.06 3.12 -17.68
CA ALA A 76 -7.05 4.03 -18.22
C ALA A 76 -5.63 3.79 -17.65
N LEU A 77 -5.52 3.43 -16.37
CA LEU A 77 -4.24 3.07 -15.75
C LEU A 77 -3.70 1.73 -16.28
N VAL A 78 -4.57 0.74 -16.41
CA VAL A 78 -4.22 -0.57 -16.99
C VAL A 78 -3.68 -0.42 -18.41
N ALA A 79 -4.32 0.41 -19.23
CA ALA A 79 -3.84 0.70 -20.58
C ALA A 79 -2.44 1.37 -20.58
N GLN A 80 -2.17 2.29 -19.65
CA GLN A 80 -0.85 2.91 -19.53
C GLN A 80 0.24 1.91 -19.11
N VAL A 81 -0.08 1.01 -18.17
CA VAL A 81 0.84 -0.04 -17.72
C VAL A 81 1.15 -1.02 -18.86
N ASP A 82 0.16 -1.40 -19.67
CA ASP A 82 0.37 -2.25 -20.85
C ASP A 82 1.32 -1.59 -21.87
N VAL A 83 1.12 -0.31 -22.16
CA VAL A 83 2.02 0.45 -23.06
C VAL A 83 3.44 0.51 -22.50
N LEU A 84 3.60 0.75 -21.19
CA LEU A 84 4.90 0.80 -20.54
C LEU A 84 5.59 -0.57 -20.56
N SER A 85 4.84 -1.64 -20.27
CA SER A 85 5.32 -3.02 -20.30
C SER A 85 5.89 -3.39 -21.68
N LYS A 86 5.16 -3.06 -22.76
CA LYS A 86 5.63 -3.27 -24.14
C LYS A 86 6.92 -2.51 -24.44
N ARG A 87 7.06 -1.28 -23.94
CA ARG A 87 8.29 -0.48 -24.11
C ARG A 87 9.47 -1.09 -23.37
N VAL A 88 9.28 -1.54 -22.13
CA VAL A 88 10.32 -2.21 -21.34
C VAL A 88 10.80 -3.47 -22.04
N MET A 89 9.86 -4.30 -22.52
CA MET A 89 10.19 -5.51 -23.27
C MET A 89 11.00 -5.22 -24.55
N GLY A 90 10.63 -4.16 -25.28
CA GLY A 90 11.38 -3.73 -26.47
C GLY A 90 12.80 -3.24 -26.14
N LEU A 91 12.97 -2.50 -25.04
CA LEU A 91 14.28 -2.06 -24.57
C LEU A 91 15.15 -3.22 -24.10
N GLU A 92 14.57 -4.20 -23.41
CA GLU A 92 15.29 -5.40 -22.97
C GLU A 92 15.79 -6.22 -24.16
N ALA A 93 14.96 -6.41 -25.19
CA ALA A 93 15.37 -7.07 -26.43
C ALA A 93 16.52 -6.33 -27.13
N GLN A 94 16.44 -4.99 -27.22
CA GLN A 94 17.49 -4.16 -27.80
C GLN A 94 18.80 -4.24 -27.00
N ALA A 95 18.73 -4.28 -25.66
CA ALA A 95 19.90 -4.42 -24.81
C ALA A 95 20.61 -5.75 -25.06
N LYS A 96 19.86 -6.86 -25.11
CA LYS A 96 20.40 -8.20 -25.42
C LYS A 96 21.05 -8.27 -26.81
N GLU A 97 20.47 -7.60 -27.80
CA GLU A 97 21.05 -7.54 -29.15
C GLU A 97 22.39 -6.77 -29.17
N LYS A 98 22.45 -5.63 -28.48
CA LYS A 98 23.69 -4.84 -28.37
C LYS A 98 24.77 -5.56 -27.58
N GLU A 99 24.40 -6.28 -26.51
CA GLU A 99 25.33 -7.10 -25.73
C GLU A 99 26.03 -8.16 -26.60
N ASN A 100 25.27 -8.86 -27.45
CA ASN A 100 25.83 -9.81 -28.42
C ASN A 100 26.77 -9.12 -29.44
N HIS A 101 26.45 -7.90 -29.83
CA HIS A 101 27.24 -7.12 -30.78
C HIS A 101 28.56 -6.58 -30.17
N PHE A 102 28.57 -6.26 -28.87
CA PHE A 102 29.78 -5.91 -28.12
C PHE A 102 30.71 -7.12 -27.97
N PHE A 103 30.19 -8.28 -27.58
CA PHE A 103 30.96 -9.52 -27.50
C PHE A 103 31.60 -9.91 -28.85
N LEU A 104 30.86 -9.77 -29.96
CA LEU A 104 31.36 -10.08 -31.32
C LEU A 104 32.43 -9.09 -31.81
N HIS A 105 32.29 -7.80 -31.47
CA HIS A 105 33.25 -6.77 -31.86
C HIS A 105 34.58 -6.92 -31.10
N GLU A 106 34.52 -7.27 -29.82
CA GLU A 106 35.72 -7.46 -28.98
C GLU A 106 36.52 -8.72 -29.40
N CYS A 107 35.86 -9.78 -29.88
CA CYS A 107 36.55 -10.94 -30.47
C CYS A 107 37.29 -10.65 -31.78
N ARG A 108 36.85 -9.66 -32.59
CA ARG A 108 37.51 -9.35 -33.88
C ARG A 108 38.69 -8.40 -33.73
N HIS A 109 38.78 -7.62 -32.65
CA HIS A 109 39.88 -6.68 -32.43
C HIS A 109 41.05 -7.24 -31.62
N ARG A 110 40.91 -8.39 -30.98
CA ARG A 110 42.03 -9.12 -30.38
C ARG A 110 42.75 -10.02 -31.40
N LYS A 111 43.20 -9.45 -32.52
CA LYS A 111 44.19 -10.11 -33.38
C LYS A 111 45.45 -9.29 -33.65
N ASN A 112 45.57 -8.09 -33.09
CA ASN A 112 46.80 -7.30 -33.23
C ASN A 112 47.38 -6.97 -31.84
N HIS A 113 48.51 -7.63 -31.56
CA HIS A 113 49.58 -7.30 -30.62
C HIS A 113 49.28 -6.28 -29.50
N GLY A 114 49.21 -6.81 -28.27
CA GLY A 114 49.21 -6.02 -27.02
C GLY A 114 48.41 -6.61 -25.84
N GLY A 115 47.86 -7.83 -25.97
CA GLY A 115 46.81 -8.35 -25.08
C GLY A 115 47.22 -9.06 -23.78
N VAL A 116 48.50 -9.05 -23.37
CA VAL A 116 48.93 -9.84 -22.20
C VAL A 116 48.62 -9.13 -20.87
N GLN A 117 48.60 -7.79 -20.84
CA GLN A 117 48.55 -7.04 -19.57
C GLN A 117 47.14 -6.77 -19.01
N ASN A 118 46.14 -6.59 -19.87
CA ASN A 118 44.79 -6.22 -19.42
C ASN A 118 43.99 -7.43 -18.89
N ASP A 119 44.14 -8.61 -19.49
CA ASP A 119 43.47 -9.83 -19.01
C ASP A 119 43.91 -10.23 -17.62
N GLU A 120 45.22 -10.16 -17.34
CA GLU A 120 45.78 -10.50 -16.04
C GLU A 120 45.28 -9.52 -14.95
N ALA A 121 45.16 -8.23 -15.28
CA ALA A 121 44.61 -7.23 -14.37
C ALA A 121 43.12 -7.46 -14.07
N PHE A 122 42.31 -7.79 -15.09
CA PHE A 122 40.89 -8.12 -14.89
C PHE A 122 40.70 -9.42 -14.11
N SER A 123 41.47 -10.46 -14.40
CA SER A 123 41.46 -11.72 -13.63
C SER A 123 41.84 -11.49 -12.16
N LEU A 124 42.84 -10.64 -11.91
CA LEU A 124 43.25 -10.29 -10.54
C LEU A 124 42.16 -9.51 -9.79
N ILE A 125 41.45 -8.59 -10.47
CA ILE A 125 40.33 -7.84 -9.88
C ILE A 125 39.18 -8.79 -9.55
N GLN A 126 38.83 -9.69 -10.47
CA GLN A 126 37.75 -10.66 -10.26
C GLN A 126 38.07 -11.58 -9.07
N GLN A 127 39.27 -12.16 -9.02
CA GLN A 127 39.69 -13.00 -7.90
C GLN A 127 39.60 -12.27 -6.56
N LYS A 128 40.05 -11.00 -6.51
CA LYS A 128 39.95 -10.19 -5.28
C LYS A 128 38.50 -9.91 -4.87
N LEU A 129 37.59 -9.76 -5.83
CA LEU A 129 36.17 -9.55 -5.55
C LEU A 129 35.53 -10.82 -4.97
N GLU A 130 35.83 -11.98 -5.56
CA GLU A 130 35.38 -13.28 -5.07
C GLU A 130 35.91 -13.57 -3.64
N GLU A 131 37.19 -13.25 -3.37
CA GLU A 131 37.76 -13.38 -2.02
C GLU A 131 37.08 -12.46 -0.99
N GLN A 132 36.71 -11.23 -1.38
CA GLN A 132 35.99 -10.30 -0.51
C GLN A 132 34.55 -10.76 -0.26
N GLU A 133 33.87 -11.28 -1.29
CA GLU A 133 32.52 -11.84 -1.15
C GLU A 133 32.50 -13.04 -0.21
N LYS A 134 33.49 -13.94 -0.30
CA LYS A 134 33.63 -15.06 0.63
C LYS A 134 33.77 -14.58 2.09
N LYS A 135 34.64 -13.60 2.34
CA LYS A 135 34.83 -13.02 3.69
C LYS A 135 33.57 -12.33 4.20
N LEU A 136 32.83 -11.66 3.32
CA LEU A 136 31.56 -11.02 3.66
C LEU A 136 30.51 -12.06 4.08
N ASN A 137 30.43 -13.18 3.37
CA ASN A 137 29.53 -14.27 3.70
C ASN A 137 29.89 -14.93 5.05
N GLU A 138 31.18 -15.18 5.31
CA GLU A 138 31.66 -15.67 6.61
C GLU A 138 31.30 -14.70 7.76
N MET A 139 31.45 -13.39 7.53
CA MET A 139 31.08 -12.38 8.52
C MET A 139 29.56 -12.34 8.79
N LYS A 140 28.75 -12.49 7.73
CA LYS A 140 27.29 -12.55 7.84
C LYS A 140 26.84 -13.76 8.67
N ASP A 141 27.45 -14.92 8.46
CA ASP A 141 27.15 -16.13 9.23
C ASP A 141 27.56 -15.97 10.70
N ASN A 142 28.72 -15.37 10.97
CA ASN A 142 29.16 -15.06 12.34
C ASN A 142 28.18 -14.10 13.06
N ILE A 143 27.70 -13.06 12.38
CA ILE A 143 26.70 -12.13 12.92
C ILE A 143 25.40 -12.87 13.25
N LYS A 144 24.95 -13.76 12.36
CA LYS A 144 23.74 -14.56 12.59
C LYS A 144 23.89 -15.43 13.84
N MET A 145 24.98 -16.19 13.95
CA MET A 145 25.28 -17.04 15.11
C MET A 145 25.38 -16.24 16.41
N LEU A 146 26.03 -15.07 16.36
CA LEU A 146 26.15 -14.17 17.51
C LEU A 146 24.78 -13.67 17.97
N ASN A 147 23.91 -13.28 17.04
CA ASN A 147 22.57 -12.80 17.35
C ASN A 147 21.69 -13.89 17.98
N GLU A 148 21.74 -15.12 17.46
CA GLU A 148 21.04 -16.27 18.03
C GLU A 148 21.52 -16.58 19.46
N THR A 149 22.84 -16.55 19.67
CA THR A 149 23.46 -16.77 20.98
C THR A 149 23.07 -15.66 21.96
N SER A 150 23.11 -14.40 21.53
CA SER A 150 22.70 -13.25 22.35
C SER A 150 21.23 -13.32 22.74
N ALA A 151 20.34 -13.74 21.82
CA ALA A 151 18.92 -13.91 22.11
C ALA A 151 18.69 -15.01 23.16
N THR A 152 19.39 -16.14 23.02
CA THR A 152 19.34 -17.25 23.97
C THR A 152 19.81 -16.80 25.36
N ASN A 153 20.96 -16.13 25.43
CA ASN A 153 21.50 -15.60 26.69
C ASN A 153 20.55 -14.58 27.34
N SER A 154 19.92 -13.70 26.55
CA SER A 154 18.94 -12.74 27.05
C SER A 154 17.73 -13.45 27.69
N MET A 155 17.23 -14.52 27.08
CA MET A 155 16.12 -15.30 27.66
C MET A 155 16.55 -15.99 28.96
N THR A 156 17.76 -16.54 29.01
CA THR A 156 18.30 -17.16 30.24
C THR A 156 18.42 -16.13 31.37
N ILE A 157 18.93 -14.93 31.10
CA ILE A 157 19.03 -13.87 32.10
C ILE A 157 17.65 -13.48 32.63
N GLN A 158 16.66 -13.29 31.75
CA GLN A 158 15.28 -12.97 32.17
C GLN A 158 14.66 -14.09 33.03
N LEU A 159 14.90 -15.35 32.68
CA LEU A 159 14.43 -16.49 33.46
C LEU A 159 15.08 -16.53 34.85
N GLN A 160 16.39 -16.31 34.93
CA GLN A 160 17.12 -16.27 36.20
C GLN A 160 16.64 -15.09 37.06
N ASP A 161 16.42 -13.92 36.48
CA ASP A 161 15.91 -12.74 37.18
C ASP A 161 14.51 -12.98 37.77
N ALA A 162 13.62 -13.64 37.01
CA ALA A 162 12.30 -14.04 37.50
C ALA A 162 12.39 -15.05 38.67
N GLN A 163 13.29 -16.03 38.58
CA GLN A 163 13.51 -17.01 39.65
C GLN A 163 14.07 -16.36 40.92
N ILE A 164 15.03 -15.44 40.79
CA ILE A 164 15.59 -14.68 41.90
C ILE A 164 14.51 -13.82 42.55
N THR A 165 13.74 -13.09 41.74
CA THR A 165 12.62 -12.26 42.23
C THR A 165 11.64 -13.08 43.05
N TYR A 166 11.20 -14.23 42.52
CA TYR A 166 10.29 -15.14 43.24
C TYR A 166 10.85 -15.60 44.59
N LEU A 167 12.13 -15.99 44.64
CA LEU A 167 12.79 -16.39 45.89
C LEU A 167 12.85 -15.25 46.91
N MET A 168 13.10 -14.02 46.46
CA MET A 168 13.15 -12.83 47.31
C MET A 168 11.77 -12.49 47.87
N THR A 169 10.71 -12.55 47.05
CA THR A 169 9.34 -12.25 47.51
C THR A 169 8.76 -13.37 48.39
N GLY A 170 9.14 -14.62 48.16
CA GLY A 170 8.68 -15.77 48.96
C GLY A 170 9.34 -15.91 50.33
N ARG A 171 10.42 -15.16 50.61
CA ARG A 171 11.21 -15.26 51.86
C ARG A 171 11.02 -14.06 52.81
N TYR A 172 10.36 -12.99 52.38
CA TYR A 172 10.10 -11.81 53.22
C TYR A 172 8.61 -11.73 53.56
N PRO A 173 8.18 -12.05 54.79
CA PRO A 173 6.85 -11.65 55.23
C PRO A 173 6.78 -10.11 55.18
N PRO A 174 5.64 -9.52 54.76
CA PRO A 174 5.48 -8.08 54.85
C PRO A 174 5.75 -7.67 56.31
N PHE A 175 6.61 -6.67 56.50
CA PHE A 175 6.77 -6.04 57.80
C PHE A 175 5.37 -5.59 58.25
N ALA A 176 4.82 -6.25 59.26
CA ALA A 176 3.66 -5.73 59.96
C ALA A 176 4.10 -4.41 60.59
N GLU A 177 3.38 -3.34 60.27
CA GLU A 177 3.55 -1.96 60.74
C GLU A 177 3.30 -1.79 62.26
N ASP A 178 3.50 -2.84 63.05
CA ASP A 178 3.34 -2.83 64.50
C ASP A 178 4.71 -3.01 65.16
N SER A 179 5.56 -1.97 65.07
CA SER A 179 6.65 -1.80 66.04
C SER A 179 6.39 -0.57 66.90
N PRO A 180 6.43 -0.68 68.25
CA PRO A 180 6.07 0.40 69.13
C PRO A 180 7.08 1.54 69.02
N ASN A 181 6.56 2.74 68.83
CA ASN A 181 7.27 4.00 68.97
C ASN A 181 7.74 4.14 70.42
N TYR A 182 9.04 3.95 70.68
CA TYR A 182 9.64 4.31 71.96
C TYR A 182 10.21 5.73 71.84
N GLY A 183 9.47 6.68 72.42
CA GLY A 183 10.00 7.98 72.82
C GLY A 183 10.78 7.91 74.13
#